data_AF-A0A813JNC6-F1
#
_entry.id   AF-A0A813JNC6-F1
#
_cell.length_a   1.000
_cell.length_b   1.000
_cell.length_c   1.000
_cell.angle_alpha   90.00
_cell.angle_beta   90.00
_cell.angle_gamma   90.00
#
_symmetry.space_group_name_H-M   'P 1'
#
loop_
_entity.id
_entity.type
_entity.pdbx_description
1 polymer ?
#
loop_
_entity_poly.entity_id
_entity_poly.type
_entity_poly.pdbx_seq_one_letter_code
_entity_poly.pdbx_strand_id
1 'polypeptide(L)'
;KAILAEAGRFYAPWMVANAAAVAQGAKEVRATLEGKLFVASSFPYQAKCLRWLREEYAALSAEACAYVDEALDGTGFRVMFEKDPSSAVDHSRL
;
A
#
# COMPACT_ATOMS: atom_id res chain seq x y z
N LYS A 1 -1.23 5.47 -18.72
CA LYS A 1 -1.10 4.75 -17.43
C LYS A 1 -2.43 4.17 -16.89
N ALA A 2 -3.46 3.95 -17.74
CA ALA A 2 -4.83 3.66 -17.26
C ALA A 2 -4.94 2.41 -16.37
N ILE A 3 -4.30 1.30 -16.75
CA ILE A 3 -4.36 0.06 -15.95
C ILE A 3 -3.69 0.21 -14.58
N LEU A 4 -2.61 1.01 -14.49
CA LEU A 4 -1.91 1.26 -13.24
C LEU A 4 -2.73 2.19 -12.36
N ALA A 5 -3.35 3.23 -12.93
CA ALA A 5 -4.26 4.10 -12.18
C ALA A 5 -5.44 3.31 -11.60
N GLU A 6 -6.03 2.39 -12.37
CA GLU A 6 -7.12 1.55 -11.89
C GLU A 6 -6.64 0.60 -10.78
N ALA A 7 -5.51 -0.08 -10.97
CA ALA A 7 -4.94 -0.94 -9.95
C ALA A 7 -4.58 -0.18 -8.66
N GLY A 8 -4.02 1.03 -8.77
CA GLY A 8 -3.57 1.81 -7.61
C GLY A 8 -4.72 2.35 -6.75
N ARG A 9 -5.94 2.46 -7.29
CA ARG A 9 -7.13 2.85 -6.50
C ARG A 9 -7.52 1.81 -5.45
N PHE A 10 -7.25 0.53 -5.71
CA PHE A 10 -7.67 -0.56 -4.85
C PHE A 10 -6.50 -1.35 -4.28
N TYR A 11 -5.60 -1.82 -5.16
CA TYR A 11 -4.54 -2.76 -4.79
C TYR A 11 -3.49 -2.12 -3.88
N ALA A 12 -3.07 -0.89 -4.18
CA ALA A 12 -2.08 -0.18 -3.37
C ALA A 12 -2.56 0.08 -1.92
N PRO A 13 -3.75 0.67 -1.66
CA PRO A 13 -4.24 0.83 -0.29
C PRO A 13 -4.57 -0.51 0.39
N TRP A 14 -5.01 -1.53 -0.36
CA TRP A 14 -5.18 -2.87 0.19
C TRP A 14 -3.86 -3.48 0.69
N MET A 15 -2.77 -3.35 -0.07
CA MET A 15 -1.44 -3.82 0.34
C MET A 15 -0.98 -3.15 1.65
N VAL A 16 -1.24 -1.86 1.78
CA VAL A 16 -0.96 -1.08 3.00
C VAL A 16 -1.78 -1.59 4.17
N ALA A 17 -3.10 -1.76 4.00
CA ALA A 17 -3.97 -2.29 5.05
C ALA A 17 -3.57 -3.70 5.49
N ASN A 18 -3.21 -4.56 4.54
CA ASN A 18 -2.72 -5.91 4.84
C ASN A 18 -1.42 -5.87 5.65
N ALA A 19 -0.47 -5.01 5.28
CA ALA A 19 0.78 -4.86 6.02
C ALA A 19 0.55 -4.35 7.46
N ALA A 20 -0.37 -3.41 7.65
CA ALA A 20 -0.76 -2.92 8.97
C ALA A 20 -1.39 -4.04 9.82
N ALA A 21 -2.34 -4.80 9.26
CA ALA A 21 -2.97 -5.93 9.95
C ALA A 21 -1.95 -7.00 10.36
N VAL A 22 -1.04 -7.38 9.45
CA VAL A 22 0.04 -8.33 9.74
C VAL A 22 0.98 -7.82 10.83
N ALA A 23 1.36 -6.53 10.80
CA ALA A 23 2.22 -5.93 11.82
C ALA A 23 1.58 -5.93 13.22
N GLN A 24 0.25 -5.88 13.29
CA GLN A 24 -0.51 -5.96 14.54
C GLN A 24 -0.83 -7.40 14.97
N GLY A 25 -0.40 -8.42 14.19
CA GLY A 25 -0.76 -9.82 14.44
C GLY A 25 -2.24 -10.13 14.23
N ALA A 26 -2.99 -9.27 13.53
CA ALA A 26 -4.39 -9.49 13.23
C ALA A 26 -4.56 -10.64 12.23
N LYS A 27 -5.58 -11.49 12.44
CA LYS A 27 -5.91 -12.60 11.54
C LYS A 27 -6.63 -12.15 10.27
N GLU A 28 -7.26 -10.97 10.31
CA GLU A 28 -8.04 -10.40 9.22
C GLU A 28 -7.52 -9.01 8.87
N VAL A 29 -7.53 -8.70 7.58
CA VAL A 29 -7.48 -7.33 7.06
C VAL A 29 -8.90 -6.84 6.93
N ARG A 30 -9.17 -5.64 7.46
CA ARG A 30 -10.44 -4.92 7.27
C ARG A 30 -10.11 -3.54 6.72
N ALA A 31 -10.63 -3.23 5.54
CA ALA A 31 -10.38 -1.94 4.89
C ALA A 31 -11.63 -1.45 4.17
N THR A 32 -11.98 -0.18 4.37
CA THR A 32 -12.99 0.48 3.54
C THR A 32 -12.30 1.07 2.31
N LEU A 33 -12.57 0.47 1.15
CA LEU A 33 -12.04 0.89 -0.14
C LEU A 33 -13.22 1.27 -1.04
N GLU A 34 -13.15 2.46 -1.63
CA GLU A 34 -14.20 2.98 -2.52
C GLU A 34 -15.62 2.91 -1.91
N GLY A 35 -15.72 3.23 -0.61
CA GLY A 35 -16.98 3.23 0.14
C GLY A 35 -17.51 1.84 0.51
N LYS A 36 -16.77 0.75 0.23
CA LYS A 36 -17.17 -0.62 0.55
C LYS A 36 -16.19 -1.23 1.54
N LEU A 37 -16.72 -1.98 2.52
CA LEU A 37 -15.90 -2.74 3.45
C LEU A 37 -15.43 -4.04 2.79
N PHE A 38 -14.12 -4.26 2.77
CA PHE A 38 -13.49 -5.50 2.35
C PHE A 38 -12.85 -6.18 3.55
N VAL A 39 -13.08 -7.50 3.66
CA VAL A 39 -12.55 -8.35 4.73
C VAL A 39 -11.92 -9.59 4.12
N ALA A 40 -10.71 -9.92 4.55
CA ALA A 40 -10.01 -11.14 4.15
C ALA A 40 -9.02 -11.57 5.23
N SER A 41 -8.52 -12.81 5.17
CA SER A 41 -7.40 -13.23 6.02
C SER A 41 -6.16 -12.37 5.76
N SER A 42 -5.44 -12.01 6.82
CA SER A 42 -4.14 -11.36 6.71
C SER A 42 -3.18 -12.23 5.90
N PHE A 43 -2.36 -11.62 5.05
CA PHE A 43 -1.44 -12.31 4.16
C PHE A 43 0.01 -11.88 4.44
N PRO A 44 0.76 -12.63 5.29
CA PRO A 44 2.11 -12.27 5.70
C PRO A 44 3.11 -12.14 4.55
N TYR A 45 2.98 -12.97 3.51
CA TYR A 45 3.88 -12.90 2.37
C TYR A 45 3.70 -11.60 1.57
N GLN A 46 2.46 -11.15 1.35
CA GLN A 46 2.18 -9.88 0.69
C GLN A 46 2.72 -8.68 1.50
N ALA A 47 2.61 -8.72 2.83
CA ALA A 47 3.21 -7.71 3.71
C ALA A 47 4.75 -7.69 3.63
N LYS A 48 5.38 -8.88 3.54
CA LYS A 48 6.82 -9.03 3.31
C LYS A 48 7.25 -8.44 1.97
N CYS A 49 6.49 -8.67 0.89
CA CYS A 49 6.79 -8.07 -0.41
C CYS A 49 6.72 -6.53 -0.36
N LEU A 50 5.71 -5.95 0.32
CA LEU A 50 5.63 -4.49 0.47
C LEU A 50 6.83 -3.94 1.24
N ARG A 51 7.26 -4.62 2.30
CA ARG A 51 8.46 -4.21 3.05
C ARG A 51 9.69 -4.20 2.16
N TRP A 52 9.92 -5.26 1.38
CA TRP A 52 11.05 -5.31 0.44
C TRP A 52 10.99 -4.19 -0.60
N LEU A 53 9.82 -3.90 -1.18
CA LEU A 53 9.66 -2.78 -2.10
C LEU A 53 10.06 -1.45 -1.45
N ARG A 54 9.70 -1.22 -0.18
CA ARG A 54 10.07 -0.01 0.58
C ARG A 54 11.56 0.05 0.89
N GLU A 55 12.17 -1.07 1.25
CA GLU A 55 13.62 -1.18 1.51
C GLU A 55 14.42 -0.83 0.24
N GLU A 56 14.07 -1.45 -0.89
CA GLU A 56 14.70 -1.17 -2.19
C GLU A 56 14.47 0.27 -2.63
N TYR A 57 13.25 0.78 -2.47
CA TYR A 57 12.92 2.18 -2.80
C TYR A 57 13.74 3.17 -1.95
N ALA A 58 13.91 2.91 -0.65
CA ALA A 58 14.72 3.73 0.25
C ALA A 58 16.22 3.68 -0.06
N ALA A 59 16.70 2.62 -0.73
CA ALA A 59 18.08 2.45 -1.15
C ALA A 59 18.41 3.11 -2.50
N LEU A 60 17.41 3.64 -3.22
CA LEU A 60 17.63 4.30 -4.50
C LEU A 60 18.48 5.58 -4.36
N SER A 61 19.26 5.88 -5.40
CA SER A 61 19.88 7.21 -5.54
C SER A 61 18.81 8.29 -5.72
N ALA A 62 19.18 9.56 -5.55
CA ALA A 62 18.25 10.66 -5.74
C ALA A 62 17.68 10.69 -7.18
N GLU A 63 18.50 10.40 -8.18
CA GLU A 63 18.12 10.39 -9.59
C GLU A 63 17.17 9.22 -9.90
N ALA A 64 17.47 8.03 -9.38
CA ALA A 64 16.62 6.86 -9.56
C ALA A 64 15.28 7.01 -8.82
N CYS A 65 15.31 7.58 -7.62
CA CYS A 65 14.12 7.90 -6.84
C CYS A 65 13.21 8.89 -7.60
N ALA A 66 13.77 9.97 -8.16
CA ALA A 66 13.02 10.93 -8.97
C ALA A 66 12.37 10.28 -10.20
N TYR A 67 13.10 9.40 -10.89
CA TYR A 67 12.56 8.65 -12.03
C TYR A 67 11.38 7.75 -11.63
N VAL A 68 11.51 7.01 -10.53
CA VAL A 68 10.42 6.16 -10.02
C VAL A 68 9.23 7.01 -9.59
N ASP A 69 9.47 8.14 -8.92
CA ASP A 69 8.44 9.07 -8.49
C ASP A 69 7.61 9.62 -9.66
N GLU A 70 8.26 9.96 -10.78
CA GLU A 70 7.60 10.39 -12.01
C GLU A 70 6.84 9.23 -12.67
N ALA A 71 7.40 8.02 -12.65
CA ALA A 71 6.73 6.83 -13.17
C ALA A 71 5.44 6.51 -12.38
N LEU A 72 5.48 6.63 -11.06
CA LEU A 72 4.35 6.39 -10.15
C LEU A 72 3.33 7.53 -10.13
N ASP A 73 3.69 8.73 -10.57
CA ASP A 73 2.77 9.85 -10.58
C ASP A 73 1.50 9.57 -11.41
N GLY A 74 0.35 9.93 -10.84
CA GLY A 74 -0.98 9.64 -11.39
C GLY A 74 -1.40 8.17 -11.39
N THR A 75 -0.63 7.25 -10.79
CA THR A 75 -1.00 5.82 -10.74
C THR A 75 -1.69 5.40 -9.44
N GLY A 76 -1.61 6.19 -8.37
CA GLY A 76 -2.14 5.83 -7.04
C GLY A 76 -1.24 4.89 -6.23
N PHE A 77 -0.14 4.38 -6.79
CA PHE A 77 0.78 3.48 -6.08
C PHE A 77 1.70 4.18 -5.07
N ARG A 78 1.77 5.51 -5.08
CA ARG A 78 2.67 6.28 -4.18
C ARG A 78 2.41 6.00 -2.70
N VAL A 79 1.16 5.71 -2.32
CA VAL A 79 0.77 5.33 -0.95
C VAL A 79 1.55 4.13 -0.39
N MET A 80 2.05 3.25 -1.27
CA MET A 80 2.87 2.12 -0.86
C MET A 80 4.24 2.54 -0.33
N PHE A 81 4.74 3.74 -0.62
CA PHE A 81 6.10 4.20 -0.28
C PHE A 81 6.13 5.37 0.72
N GLU A 82 4.97 5.82 1.18
CA GLU A 82 4.85 6.90 2.17
C GLU A 82 5.30 6.46 3.57
N LYS A 83 5.87 7.41 4.34
CA LYS A 83 6.37 7.18 5.70
C LYS A 83 5.26 6.81 6.70
N ASP A 84 4.05 7.31 6.51
CA ASP A 84 2.88 6.98 7.32
C ASP A 84 1.68 6.59 6.46
N PRO A 85 1.64 5.34 5.99
CA PRO A 85 0.60 4.85 5.11
C PRO A 85 -0.70 4.51 5.87
N SER A 86 -0.68 4.57 7.22
CA SER A 86 -1.85 4.29 8.08
C SER A 86 -2.91 5.39 8.01
N SER A 87 -2.55 6.60 7.60
CA SER A 87 -3.50 7.71 7.40
C SER A 87 -4.47 7.46 6.23
N ALA A 88 -4.14 6.53 5.32
CA ALA A 88 -4.98 6.16 4.18
C ALA A 88 -6.04 5.09 4.51
N VAL A 89 -6.00 4.50 5.72
CA VAL A 89 -6.93 3.45 6.15
C VAL A 89 -7.75 3.97 7.34
N ASP A 90 -9.03 4.20 7.10
CA ASP A 90 -9.96 4.58 8.16
C ASP A 90 -10.23 3.39 9.10
N HIS A 91 -9.62 3.42 10.28
CA HIS A 91 -9.83 2.46 11.36
C HIS A 91 -11.01 2.84 12.29
N SER A 92 -11.68 3.98 12.06
CA SER A 92 -12.69 4.53 12.98
C SER A 92 -14.05 3.81 12.97
N ARG A 93 -14.17 2.71 12.23
CA ARG A 93 -15.36 1.83 12.18
C ARG A 93 -15.07 0.41 12.68
N LEU A 94 -14.24 0.29 13.72
CA LEU A 94 -14.14 -0.92 14.55
C LEU A 94 -15.23 -0.93 15.62
#